data_AF-A0A7R9QDX8-F1
#
_entry.id   AF-A0A7R9QDX8-F1
#
_cell.length_a   1.000
_cell.length_b   1.000
_cell.length_c   1.000
_cell.angle_alpha   90.00
_cell.angle_beta   90.00
_cell.angle_gamma   90.00
#
_symmetry.space_group_name_H-M   'P 1'
#
loop_
_entity.id
_entity.type
_entity.pdbx_description
1 polymer ?
#
loop_
_entity_poly.entity_id
_entity_poly.type
_entity_poly.pdbx_seq_one_letter_code
_entity_poly.pdbx_strand_id
1 'polypeptide(L)'
;MDSILRYGIRDETRLKSRELLLKSLLPNNEELKDDIFRVVKLAVEIEKHIFQEFQNTDNKYKTRVRSRIANLSDEQNASLRYRVLKGTVTVKEIATMSAEDMASDRMKQMRQQFHDEAIAANLLPEVFGTTCDLLKCPKCKSNTCTYSQVQIERADEPMTTLCLCITCGYRWRYD
;
A
#
# COMPACT_ATOMS: atom_id res chain seq x y z
N MET A 1 -21.68 -10.88 -29.97
CA MET A 1 -20.58 -10.42 -29.09
C MET A 1 -19.74 -9.34 -29.75
N ASP A 2 -19.13 -9.62 -30.90
CA ASP A 2 -18.20 -8.69 -31.55
C ASP A 2 -18.88 -7.34 -31.94
N SER A 3 -20.14 -7.37 -32.41
CA SER A 3 -20.91 -6.15 -32.69
C SER A 3 -21.19 -5.27 -31.46
N ILE A 4 -21.25 -5.84 -30.26
CA ILE A 4 -21.51 -5.09 -29.01
C ILE A 4 -20.19 -4.49 -28.50
N LEU A 5 -19.10 -5.25 -28.57
CA LEU A 5 -17.76 -4.77 -28.22
C LEU A 5 -17.32 -3.62 -29.13
N ARG A 6 -17.69 -3.68 -30.42
CA ARG A 6 -17.41 -2.64 -31.42
C ARG A 6 -18.41 -1.49 -31.44
N TYR A 7 -19.47 -1.54 -30.64
CA TYR A 7 -20.51 -0.53 -30.67
C TYR A 7 -19.95 0.86 -30.33
N GLY A 8 -20.01 1.77 -31.31
CA GLY A 8 -19.67 3.18 -31.19
C GLY A 8 -18.19 3.54 -31.21
N ILE A 9 -17.27 2.63 -31.57
CA ILE A 9 -15.81 2.88 -31.52
C ILE A 9 -15.08 2.30 -32.73
N ARG A 10 -14.13 3.08 -33.28
CA ARG A 10 -13.17 2.64 -34.32
C ARG A 10 -11.73 2.46 -33.81
N ASP A 11 -11.42 2.96 -32.60
CA ASP A 11 -10.08 2.87 -32.01
C ASP A 11 -9.72 1.44 -31.58
N GLU A 12 -8.66 0.90 -32.18
CA GLU A 12 -8.17 -0.46 -31.93
C GLU A 12 -7.73 -0.68 -30.47
N THR A 13 -7.13 0.34 -29.85
CA THR A 13 -6.68 0.29 -28.44
C THR A 13 -7.85 0.12 -27.47
N ARG A 14 -8.97 0.78 -27.75
CA ARG A 14 -10.19 0.71 -26.93
C ARG A 14 -10.92 -0.61 -27.11
N LEU A 15 -10.98 -1.12 -28.35
CA LEU A 15 -11.51 -2.45 -28.64
C LEU A 15 -10.74 -3.54 -27.89
N LYS A 16 -9.41 -3.51 -27.99
CA LYS A 16 -8.53 -4.46 -27.29
C LYS A 16 -8.66 -4.35 -25.76
N SER A 17 -8.89 -3.14 -25.24
CA SER A 17 -9.16 -2.93 -23.81
C SER A 17 -10.44 -3.63 -23.35
N ARG A 18 -11.53 -3.50 -24.13
CA ARG A 18 -12.81 -4.17 -23.84
C ARG A 18 -12.69 -5.70 -23.90
N GLU A 19 -11.97 -6.23 -24.88
CA GLU A 19 -11.72 -7.67 -24.99
C GLU A 19 -10.94 -8.22 -23.78
N LEU A 20 -9.90 -7.51 -23.34
CA LEU A 20 -9.12 -7.93 -22.18
C LEU A 20 -9.93 -7.85 -20.89
N LEU A 21 -10.77 -6.81 -20.73
CA LEU A 21 -11.69 -6.71 -19.60
C LEU A 21 -12.70 -7.86 -19.59
N LEU A 22 -13.29 -8.20 -20.74
CA LEU A 22 -14.20 -9.33 -20.86
C LEU A 22 -13.51 -10.65 -20.45
N LYS A 23 -12.28 -10.88 -20.90
CA LYS A 23 -11.49 -12.06 -20.51
C LYS A 23 -11.23 -12.12 -19.01
N SER A 24 -10.92 -11.00 -18.36
CA SER A 24 -10.73 -10.96 -16.90
C SER A 24 -12.00 -11.22 -16.09
N LEU A 25 -13.17 -10.89 -16.64
CA LEU A 25 -14.46 -11.12 -15.98
C LEU A 25 -14.96 -12.56 -16.14
N LEU A 26 -14.48 -13.30 -17.14
CA LEU A 26 -14.82 -14.69 -17.43
C LEU A 26 -13.59 -15.61 -17.31
N PRO A 27 -13.06 -15.87 -16.11
CA PRO A 27 -12.01 -16.86 -15.95
C PRO A 27 -12.63 -18.26 -15.93
N ASN A 28 -12.54 -18.97 -17.06
CA ASN A 28 -12.74 -20.43 -17.28
C ASN A 28 -13.94 -21.15 -16.60
N ASN A 29 -14.83 -20.46 -15.90
CA ASN A 29 -15.97 -21.04 -15.21
C ASN A 29 -17.15 -21.15 -16.16
N GLU A 30 -17.55 -22.38 -16.45
CA GLU A 30 -18.64 -22.70 -17.38
C GLU A 30 -20.02 -22.24 -16.88
N GLU A 31 -20.17 -21.98 -15.58
CA GLU A 31 -21.42 -21.59 -14.93
C GLU A 31 -21.91 -20.18 -15.28
N LEU A 32 -21.04 -19.31 -15.80
CA LEU A 32 -21.41 -17.92 -16.15
C LEU A 32 -21.87 -17.74 -17.61
N LYS A 33 -22.00 -18.84 -18.36
CA LYS A 33 -22.38 -18.80 -19.79
C LYS A 33 -23.81 -18.27 -20.03
N ASP A 34 -24.70 -18.34 -19.04
CA ASP A 34 -26.11 -17.94 -19.22
C ASP A 34 -26.33 -16.43 -19.25
N ASP A 35 -25.38 -15.63 -18.77
CA ASP A 35 -25.50 -14.16 -18.67
C ASP A 35 -24.37 -13.41 -19.40
N ILE A 36 -23.75 -14.03 -20.40
CA ILE A 36 -22.59 -13.43 -21.09
C ILE A 36 -22.92 -12.06 -21.70
N PHE A 37 -24.17 -11.85 -22.14
CA PHE A 37 -24.60 -10.54 -22.64
C PHE A 37 -24.46 -9.44 -21.58
N ARG A 38 -24.78 -9.73 -20.32
CA ARG A 38 -24.61 -8.79 -19.19
C ARG A 38 -23.13 -8.51 -18.94
N VAL A 39 -22.28 -9.53 -18.97
CA VAL A 39 -20.83 -9.38 -18.76
C VAL A 39 -20.18 -8.55 -19.87
N VAL A 40 -20.57 -8.77 -21.12
CA VAL A 40 -20.11 -7.97 -22.26
C VAL A 40 -20.54 -6.51 -22.11
N LYS A 41 -21.78 -6.27 -21.68
CA LYS A 41 -22.28 -4.91 -21.43
C LYS A 41 -21.51 -4.23 -20.29
N LEU A 42 -21.24 -4.94 -19.20
CA LEU A 42 -20.44 -4.45 -18.08
C LEU A 42 -19.02 -4.05 -18.53
N ALA A 43 -18.34 -4.91 -19.30
CA ALA A 43 -16.99 -4.59 -19.81
C ALA A 43 -16.97 -3.32 -20.69
N VAL A 44 -18.00 -3.14 -21.52
CA VAL A 44 -18.18 -1.95 -22.36
C VAL A 44 -18.44 -0.71 -21.50
N GLU A 45 -19.28 -0.80 -20.47
CA GLU A 45 -19.60 0.32 -19.58
C GLU A 45 -18.39 0.72 -18.71
N ILE A 46 -17.62 -0.25 -18.20
CA ILE A 46 -16.38 0.01 -17.45
C ILE A 46 -15.38 0.80 -18.32
N GLU A 47 -15.12 0.32 -19.54
CA GLU A 47 -14.22 1.02 -20.46
C GLU A 47 -14.74 2.42 -20.80
N LYS A 48 -16.05 2.57 -21.03
CA LYS A 48 -16.66 3.86 -21.35
C LYS A 48 -16.49 4.85 -20.21
N HIS A 49 -16.69 4.43 -18.96
CA HIS A 49 -16.49 5.30 -17.80
C HIS A 49 -15.02 5.68 -17.59
N ILE A 50 -14.08 4.75 -17.81
CA ILE A 50 -12.64 5.06 -17.77
C ILE A 50 -12.30 6.06 -18.88
N PHE A 51 -12.82 5.87 -20.09
CA PHE A 51 -12.58 6.80 -21.19
C PHE A 51 -13.21 8.19 -20.95
N GLN A 52 -14.36 8.28 -20.28
CA GLN A 52 -14.96 9.56 -19.90
C GLN A 52 -14.08 10.37 -18.93
N GLU A 53 -13.34 9.70 -18.04
CA GLU A 53 -12.41 10.34 -17.10
C GLU A 53 -11.18 10.93 -17.81
N PHE A 54 -10.60 10.20 -18.77
CA PHE A 54 -9.34 10.59 -19.40
C PHE A 54 -9.50 11.30 -20.76
N GLN A 55 -10.60 11.05 -21.47
CA GLN A 55 -10.93 11.55 -22.83
C GLN A 55 -9.84 11.31 -23.90
N ASN A 56 -8.81 10.52 -23.59
CA ASN A 56 -7.68 10.23 -24.45
C ASN A 56 -7.13 8.82 -24.16
N THR A 57 -6.53 8.18 -25.16
CA THR A 57 -5.91 6.85 -25.08
C THR A 57 -4.44 6.88 -24.65
N ASP A 58 -4.10 7.83 -23.77
CA ASP A 58 -2.73 8.03 -23.27
C ASP A 58 -2.32 6.93 -22.27
N ASN A 59 -1.07 6.95 -21.82
CA ASN A 59 -0.52 5.93 -20.92
C ASN A 59 -1.31 5.84 -19.59
N LYS A 60 -1.87 6.96 -19.11
CA LYS A 60 -2.75 6.99 -17.93
C LYS A 60 -4.00 6.12 -18.10
N TYR A 61 -4.68 6.20 -19.25
CA TYR A 61 -5.82 5.35 -19.59
C TYR A 61 -5.40 3.88 -19.61
N LYS A 62 -4.29 3.56 -20.29
CA LYS A 62 -3.79 2.18 -20.40
C LYS A 62 -3.44 1.61 -19.02
N THR A 63 -2.80 2.40 -18.16
CA THR A 63 -2.47 1.99 -16.79
C THR A 63 -3.73 1.75 -15.96
N ARG A 64 -4.76 2.60 -16.07
CA ARG A 64 -6.03 2.38 -15.38
C ARG A 64 -6.69 1.08 -15.85
N VAL A 65 -6.78 0.84 -17.16
CA VAL A 65 -7.34 -0.40 -17.72
C VAL A 65 -6.55 -1.63 -17.26
N ARG A 66 -5.21 -1.60 -17.34
CA ARG A 66 -4.35 -2.71 -16.86
C ARG A 66 -4.57 -2.99 -15.37
N SER A 67 -4.73 -1.96 -14.54
CA SER A 67 -5.02 -2.14 -13.11
C SER A 67 -6.33 -2.88 -12.88
N ARG A 68 -7.38 -2.60 -13.67
CA ARG A 68 -8.68 -3.31 -13.58
C ARG A 68 -8.55 -4.75 -14.01
N ILE A 69 -7.87 -4.99 -15.12
CA ILE A 69 -7.64 -6.34 -15.62
C ILE A 69 -6.89 -7.17 -14.57
N ALA A 70 -5.82 -6.63 -13.98
CA ALA A 70 -5.03 -7.34 -12.97
C ALA A 70 -5.86 -7.67 -11.72
N ASN A 71 -6.64 -6.71 -11.20
CA ASN A 71 -7.45 -6.93 -10.00
C ASN A 71 -8.66 -7.86 -10.23
N LEU A 72 -9.27 -7.83 -11.42
CA LEU A 72 -10.40 -8.70 -11.77
C LEU A 72 -9.96 -10.13 -12.14
N SER A 73 -8.75 -10.26 -12.71
CA SER A 73 -8.14 -11.54 -13.06
C SER A 73 -7.49 -12.25 -11.88
N ASP A 74 -7.30 -11.57 -10.74
CA ASP A 74 -6.66 -12.16 -9.56
C ASP A 74 -7.55 -13.26 -8.95
N GLU A 75 -7.01 -14.48 -8.86
CA GLU A 75 -7.68 -15.64 -8.26
C GLU A 75 -7.90 -15.44 -6.76
N GLN A 76 -6.97 -14.77 -6.09
CA GLN A 76 -7.04 -14.47 -4.66
C GLN A 76 -8.09 -13.40 -4.34
N ASN A 77 -8.64 -12.74 -5.37
CA ASN A 77 -9.65 -11.69 -5.26
C ASN A 77 -10.94 -12.04 -6.04
N ALA A 78 -11.30 -13.33 -6.05
CA ALA A 78 -12.54 -13.79 -6.67
C ALA A 78 -13.80 -13.13 -6.08
N SER A 79 -13.75 -12.68 -4.82
CA SER A 79 -14.84 -11.96 -4.14
C SER A 79 -15.14 -10.61 -4.81
N LEU A 80 -14.12 -9.83 -5.20
CA LEU A 80 -14.31 -8.58 -5.93
C LEU A 80 -15.03 -8.85 -7.25
N ARG A 81 -14.55 -9.83 -8.04
CA ARG A 81 -15.16 -10.20 -9.31
C ARG A 81 -16.63 -10.59 -9.13
N TYR A 82 -16.95 -11.41 -8.12
CA TYR A 82 -18.34 -11.77 -7.80
C TYR A 82 -19.20 -10.54 -7.45
N ARG A 83 -18.67 -9.61 -6.64
CA ARG A 83 -19.36 -8.36 -6.29
C ARG A 83 -19.63 -7.46 -7.50
N VAL A 84 -18.71 -7.42 -8.46
CA VAL A 84 -18.91 -6.71 -9.73
C VAL A 84 -20.02 -7.37 -10.57
N LEU A 85 -19.96 -8.70 -10.71
CA LEU A 85 -20.94 -9.46 -11.51
C LEU A 85 -22.36 -9.38 -10.93
N LYS A 86 -22.48 -9.38 -9.58
CA LYS A 86 -23.75 -9.24 -8.88
C LYS A 86 -24.27 -7.79 -8.85
N GLY A 87 -23.47 -6.81 -9.30
CA GLY A 87 -23.81 -5.39 -9.30
C GLY A 87 -23.78 -4.74 -7.91
N THR A 88 -23.16 -5.39 -6.92
CA THR A 88 -22.93 -4.80 -5.58
C THR A 88 -21.96 -3.62 -5.65
N VAL A 89 -21.01 -3.68 -6.59
CA VAL A 89 -20.13 -2.55 -6.91
C VAL A 89 -20.56 -1.99 -8.24
N THR A 90 -20.83 -0.69 -8.28
CA THR A 90 -21.28 -0.02 -9.50
C THR A 90 -20.14 0.16 -10.49
N VAL A 91 -20.49 0.29 -11.77
CA VAL A 91 -19.51 0.53 -12.85
C VAL A 91 -18.71 1.82 -12.60
N LYS A 92 -19.37 2.86 -12.08
CA LYS A 92 -18.74 4.13 -11.76
C LYS A 92 -17.70 3.96 -10.65
N GLU A 93 -18.07 3.27 -9.57
CA GLU A 93 -17.14 2.96 -8.48
C GLU A 93 -15.94 2.15 -8.98
N ILE A 94 -16.16 1.16 -9.84
CA ILE A 94 -15.06 0.38 -10.45
C ILE A 94 -14.19 1.25 -11.31
N ALA A 95 -14.73 2.20 -12.08
CA ALA A 95 -13.90 3.09 -12.89
C ALA A 95 -13.02 4.02 -12.05
N THR A 96 -13.51 4.49 -10.90
CA THR A 96 -12.84 5.50 -10.06
C THR A 96 -11.98 4.94 -8.93
N MET A 97 -12.26 3.73 -8.42
CA MET A 97 -11.56 3.15 -7.26
C MET A 97 -10.03 3.06 -7.45
N SER A 98 -9.26 3.24 -6.37
CA SER A 98 -7.81 3.10 -6.47
C SER A 98 -7.42 1.63 -6.67
N ALA A 99 -6.20 1.40 -7.17
CA ALA A 99 -5.66 0.03 -7.24
C ALA A 99 -5.50 -0.61 -5.85
N GLU A 100 -5.39 0.21 -4.82
CA GLU A 100 -5.24 -0.22 -3.44
C GLU A 100 -6.57 -0.67 -2.85
N ASP A 101 -7.63 0.10 -3.11
CA ASP A 101 -9.01 -0.20 -2.68
C ASP A 101 -9.59 -1.43 -3.38
N MET A 102 -9.03 -1.83 -4.52
CA MET A 102 -9.41 -3.06 -5.22
C MET A 102 -8.71 -4.30 -4.70
N ALA A 103 -7.61 -4.18 -3.96
CA ALA A 103 -6.85 -5.33 -3.51
C ALA A 103 -7.69 -6.26 -2.61
N SER A 104 -7.27 -7.52 -2.51
CA SER A 104 -7.91 -8.48 -1.60
C SER A 104 -7.89 -7.96 -0.16
N ASP A 105 -8.89 -8.36 0.63
CA ASP A 105 -9.03 -7.88 2.02
C ASP A 105 -7.81 -8.24 2.86
N ARG A 106 -7.21 -9.41 2.64
CA ARG A 106 -5.95 -9.82 3.27
C ARG A 106 -4.81 -8.86 2.92
N MET A 107 -4.66 -8.51 1.64
CA MET A 107 -3.60 -7.61 1.20
C MET A 107 -3.78 -6.19 1.76
N LYS A 108 -5.03 -5.71 1.82
CA LYS A 108 -5.34 -4.43 2.45
C LYS A 108 -4.97 -4.40 3.92
N GLN A 109 -5.34 -5.45 4.66
CA GLN A 109 -4.98 -5.57 6.07
C GLN A 109 -3.46 -5.59 6.27
N MET A 110 -2.71 -6.34 5.47
CA MET A 110 -1.25 -6.34 5.58
C MET A 110 -0.65 -4.97 5.27
N ARG A 111 -1.12 -4.28 4.22
CA ARG A 111 -0.64 -2.92 3.93
C ARG A 111 -0.94 -1.94 5.06
N GLN A 112 -2.14 -2.03 5.65
CA GLN A 112 -2.52 -1.21 6.79
C GLN A 112 -1.60 -1.48 7.98
N GLN A 113 -1.32 -2.74 8.29
CA GLN A 113 -0.40 -3.12 9.37
C GLN A 113 1.00 -2.55 9.14
N PHE A 114 1.58 -2.73 7.96
CA PHE A 114 2.91 -2.18 7.65
C PHE A 114 2.93 -0.66 7.69
N HIS A 115 1.85 0.00 7.25
CA HIS A 115 1.73 1.45 7.31
C HIS A 115 1.69 1.95 8.76
N ASP A 116 0.90 1.29 9.61
CA ASP A 116 0.78 1.62 11.02
C ASP A 116 2.09 1.36 11.78
N GLU A 117 2.79 0.26 11.45
CA GLU A 117 4.12 -0.05 11.98
C GLU A 117 5.16 0.99 11.54
N ALA A 118 5.15 1.41 10.28
CA ALA A 118 6.06 2.44 9.78
C ALA A 118 5.81 3.80 10.45
N ILE A 119 4.55 4.15 10.73
CA ILE A 119 4.20 5.35 11.49
C ILE A 119 4.71 5.22 12.93
N ALA A 120 4.46 4.07 13.58
CA ALA A 120 4.89 3.84 14.95
C ALA A 120 6.42 3.94 15.07
N ALA A 121 7.18 3.32 14.16
CA ALA A 121 8.63 3.38 14.15
C ALA A 121 9.17 4.82 13.98
N ASN A 122 8.54 5.64 13.14
CA ASN A 122 8.99 7.02 12.93
C ASN A 122 8.65 7.98 14.08
N LEU A 123 7.58 7.71 14.84
CA LEU A 123 7.13 8.56 15.96
C LEU A 123 7.78 8.18 17.29
N LEU A 124 8.27 6.95 17.42
CA LEU A 124 8.97 6.53 18.62
C LEU A 124 10.41 7.08 18.60
N PRO A 125 10.83 7.86 19.62
CA PRO A 125 12.22 8.26 19.73
C PRO A 125 13.06 7.00 19.86
N GLU A 126 14.03 6.81 18.96
CA GLU A 126 15.05 5.78 19.14
C GLU A 126 15.75 6.05 20.48
N VAL A 127 15.54 5.16 21.45
CA VAL A 127 16.16 5.28 22.76
C VAL A 127 17.62 4.90 22.61
N PHE A 128 18.47 5.87 22.32
CA PHE A 128 19.93 5.69 22.27
C PHE A 128 20.49 5.49 23.68
N GLY A 129 20.42 4.25 24.16
CA GLY A 129 20.91 3.86 25.46
C GLY A 129 21.41 2.42 25.49
N THR A 130 22.68 2.25 25.80
CA THR A 130 23.22 0.96 26.20
C THR A 130 22.83 0.68 27.65
N THR A 131 22.30 -0.50 27.93
CA THR A 131 22.20 -1.00 29.31
C THR A 131 23.61 -1.23 29.83
N CYS A 132 24.05 -0.42 30.78
CA CYS A 132 25.38 -0.53 31.37
C CYS A 132 25.26 -1.05 32.80
N ASP A 133 25.82 -2.23 33.08
CA ASP A 133 25.89 -2.76 34.45
C ASP A 133 26.94 -2.06 35.31
N LEU A 134 27.94 -1.45 34.67
CA LEU A 134 29.04 -0.76 35.34
C LEU A 134 28.63 0.60 35.92
N LEU A 135 27.63 1.28 35.32
CA LEU A 135 27.28 2.66 35.64
C LEU A 135 25.81 2.77 36.07
N LYS A 136 25.59 2.87 37.38
CA LYS A 136 24.26 3.09 37.96
C LYS A 136 24.02 4.58 38.21
N CYS A 137 22.85 5.07 37.82
CA CYS A 137 22.49 6.46 38.08
C CYS A 137 22.44 6.74 39.60
N PRO A 138 23.13 7.77 40.12
CA PRO A 138 23.10 8.08 41.55
C PRO A 138 21.73 8.57 42.04
N LYS A 139 20.89 9.10 41.15
CA LYS A 139 19.57 9.67 41.48
C LYS A 139 18.45 8.62 41.46
N CYS A 140 18.30 7.88 40.37
CA CYS A 140 17.20 6.92 40.18
C CYS A 140 17.64 5.45 40.25
N LYS A 141 18.94 5.16 40.35
CA LYS A 141 19.52 3.81 40.42
C LYS A 141 19.25 2.92 39.19
N SER A 142 18.79 3.47 38.07
CA SER A 142 18.63 2.71 36.82
C SER A 142 19.97 2.43 36.14
N ASN A 143 20.05 1.31 35.42
CA ASN A 143 21.23 0.88 34.66
C ASN A 143 21.24 1.38 33.19
N THR A 144 20.23 2.15 32.77
CA THR A 144 20.12 2.68 31.40
C THR A 144 20.79 4.05 31.33
N CYS A 145 22.12 4.04 31.12
CA CYS A 145 22.95 5.23 31.08
C CYS A 145 23.88 5.20 29.87
N THR A 146 24.11 6.35 29.25
CA THR A 146 25.11 6.54 28.19
C THR A 146 26.33 7.25 28.77
N TYR A 147 27.53 6.83 28.37
CA TYR A 147 28.78 7.51 28.72
C TYR A 147 29.50 7.97 27.46
N SER A 148 30.15 9.12 27.55
CA SER A 148 31.00 9.67 26.50
C SER A 148 32.27 10.23 27.14
N GLN A 149 33.42 9.86 26.58
CA GLN A 149 34.71 10.34 27.06
C GLN A 149 35.08 11.59 26.26
N VAL A 150 35.22 12.71 26.95
CA VAL A 150 35.52 14.00 26.34
C VAL A 150 36.70 14.62 27.06
N GLN A 151 37.66 15.11 26.29
CA GLN A 151 38.76 15.90 26.83
C GLN A 151 38.28 17.35 27.00
N ILE A 152 37.99 17.74 28.24
CA ILE A 152 37.52 19.09 28.59
C ILE A 152 38.63 19.97 29.22
N GLU A 153 39.76 19.36 29.55
CA GLU A 153 40.92 19.99 30.20
C GLU A 153 42.16 19.97 29.29
N ARG A 154 43.33 20.36 29.84
CA ARG A 154 44.60 20.44 29.08
C ARG A 154 44.99 19.08 28.50
N ALA A 155 45.89 19.11 27.51
CA ALA A 155 46.40 17.91 26.85
C ALA A 155 47.06 16.91 27.83
N ASP A 156 47.61 17.42 28.93
CA ASP A 156 48.31 16.65 29.96
C ASP A 156 47.36 16.01 31.00
N GLU A 157 46.06 16.33 30.96
CA GLU A 157 45.04 15.81 31.86
C GLU A 157 44.25 14.66 31.18
N PRO A 158 43.91 13.59 31.93
CA PRO A 158 43.21 12.44 31.37
C PRO A 158 41.80 12.81 30.89
N MET A 159 41.25 12.05 29.94
CA MET A 159 39.90 12.29 29.45
C MET A 159 38.85 12.16 30.56
N THR A 160 37.90 13.10 30.61
CA THR A 160 36.80 13.06 31.58
C THR A 160 35.65 12.22 31.02
N THR A 161 35.09 11.33 31.84
CA THR A 161 33.92 10.53 31.46
C THR A 161 32.64 11.28 31.85
N LEU A 162 31.84 11.68 30.87
CA LEU A 162 30.52 12.29 31.07
C LEU A 162 29.43 11.23 30.95
N CYS A 163 28.62 11.10 31.99
CA CYS A 163 27.52 10.15 32.06
C CYS A 163 26.17 10.87 32.00
N LEU A 164 25.24 10.32 31.21
CA LEU A 164 23.84 10.74 31.11
C LEU A 164 22.93 9.56 31.46
N CYS A 165 22.02 9.76 32.40
CA CYS A 165 20.95 8.82 32.66
C CYS A 165 19.78 9.07 31.71
N ILE A 166 19.36 8.06 30.97
CA ILE A 166 18.28 8.18 29.99
C ILE A 166 16.90 8.16 30.66
N THR A 167 16.76 7.46 31.79
CA THR A 167 15.48 7.35 32.49
C THR A 167 15.08 8.64 33.22
N CYS A 168 16.05 9.36 33.81
CA CYS A 168 15.76 10.57 34.61
C CYS A 168 16.43 11.85 34.09
N GLY A 169 17.22 11.77 33.01
CA GLY A 169 17.91 12.91 32.41
C GLY A 169 19.09 13.48 33.22
N TYR A 170 19.47 12.84 34.33
CA TYR A 170 20.55 13.33 35.19
C TYR A 170 21.92 13.18 34.52
N ARG A 171 22.74 14.23 34.58
CA ARG A 171 24.10 14.29 34.01
C ARG A 171 25.12 14.41 35.13
N TRP A 172 26.18 13.61 35.09
CA TRP A 172 27.28 13.70 36.07
C TRP A 172 28.63 13.35 35.44
N ARG A 173 29.70 13.75 36.12
CA ARG A 173 31.07 13.36 35.79
C ARG A 173 31.44 12.11 36.57
N TYR A 174 32.09 11.16 35.91
CA TYR A 174 32.63 9.96 36.52
C TYR A 174 34.15 10.10 36.51
N ASP A 175 34.70 10.37 37.69
CA ASP A 175 36.14 10.50 37.95
C ASP A 175 36.74 9.13 38.32
#